data_AF-A0A9E8TLV9-F1
#
_entry.id   AF-A0A9E8TLV9-F1
#
_cell.length_a   1.000
_cell.length_b   1.000
_cell.length_c   1.000
_cell.angle_alpha   90.00
_cell.angle_beta   90.00
_cell.angle_gamma   90.00
#
_symmetry.space_group_name_H-M   'P 1'
#
loop_
_entity.id
_entity.type
_entity.pdbx_description
1 polymer ?
#
loop_
_entity_poly.entity_id
_entity_poly.type
_entity_poly.pdbx_seq_one_letter_code
_entity_poly.pdbx_strand_id
1 'polypeptide(L)'
;MTDHRGLGQGDTGAGATSVEPRIALTATPFVTAIALSPIIAMGLVVVTMRRALELAVPGRTGVDAGDLGVVQIASFVLWIGIVLLAWLDHRTLRSRGLERPFSWAWALLGPLVYLIGRSVVVRRRVGGSAAPLWLYLGLTVLGSIIAVIVVVSSGVPTP
;
A
#
# COMPACT_ATOMS: atom_id res chain seq x y z
N MET A 1 -51.78 44.84 -9.75
CA MET A 1 -51.54 44.89 -8.30
C MET A 1 -52.20 43.60 -7.77
N THR A 2 -51.50 42.49 -7.55
CA THR A 2 -50.17 42.27 -7.00
C THR A 2 -49.46 41.10 -7.68
N ASP A 3 -48.21 41.36 -8.07
CA ASP A 3 -47.25 40.39 -8.59
C ASP A 3 -46.51 39.77 -7.39
N HIS A 4 -46.67 38.47 -7.16
CA HIS A 4 -46.00 37.73 -6.09
C HIS A 4 -44.82 36.98 -6.69
N ARG A 5 -43.72 37.72 -6.81
CA ARG A 5 -42.38 37.21 -7.14
C ARG A 5 -42.12 35.91 -6.40
N GLY A 6 -42.07 34.81 -7.15
CA GLY A 6 -41.49 33.55 -6.72
C GLY A 6 -40.01 33.76 -6.47
N LEU A 7 -39.69 34.13 -5.23
CA LEU A 7 -38.33 34.27 -4.75
C LEU A 7 -37.67 32.89 -4.74
N GLY A 8 -36.46 32.85 -5.28
CA GLY A 8 -35.65 31.66 -5.46
C GLY A 8 -35.66 30.74 -4.26
N GLN A 9 -36.33 29.60 -4.44
CA GLN A 9 -36.01 28.38 -3.72
C GLN A 9 -34.64 27.95 -4.26
N GLY A 10 -33.58 28.28 -3.53
CA GLY A 10 -32.24 27.79 -3.86
C GLY A 10 -32.27 26.27 -3.91
N ASP A 11 -31.92 25.71 -5.07
CA ASP A 11 -31.63 24.30 -5.30
C ASP A 11 -30.35 23.86 -4.55
N THR A 12 -30.21 24.21 -3.27
CA THR A 12 -29.09 23.77 -2.42
C THR A 12 -29.25 22.34 -1.90
N GLY A 13 -30.26 21.60 -2.36
CA GLY A 13 -30.63 20.29 -1.81
C GLY A 13 -30.31 19.06 -2.67
N ALA A 14 -29.81 19.19 -3.90
CA ALA A 14 -29.75 18.08 -4.85
C ALA A 14 -28.35 17.49 -5.14
N GLY A 15 -27.31 17.88 -4.39
CA GLY A 15 -25.93 17.45 -4.65
C GLY A 15 -25.37 16.36 -3.72
N ALA A 16 -25.96 16.10 -2.56
CA ALA A 16 -25.26 15.43 -1.45
C ALA A 16 -25.41 13.90 -1.39
N THR A 17 -26.35 13.28 -2.11
CA THR A 17 -26.71 11.86 -1.86
C THR A 17 -26.11 10.84 -2.83
N SER A 18 -25.40 11.26 -3.89
CA SER A 18 -24.85 10.33 -4.90
C SER A 18 -23.35 10.06 -4.82
N VAL A 19 -22.62 10.74 -3.92
CA VAL A 19 -21.15 10.60 -3.80
C VAL A 19 -20.75 9.46 -2.86
N GLU A 20 -21.53 9.24 -1.80
CA GLU A 20 -21.20 8.32 -0.70
C GLU A 20 -21.14 6.82 -1.08
N PRO A 21 -21.99 6.28 -1.99
CA PRO A 21 -21.93 4.86 -2.37
C PRO A 21 -20.63 4.45 -3.09
N ARG A 22 -20.02 5.36 -3.87
CA ARG A 22 -18.81 5.07 -4.66
C ARG A 22 -17.55 4.97 -3.80
N ILE A 23 -17.45 5.77 -2.74
CA ILE A 23 -16.28 5.76 -1.85
C ILE A 23 -16.27 4.47 -1.03
N ALA A 24 -17.42 4.07 -0.50
CA ALA A 24 -17.58 2.84 0.28
C ALA A 24 -17.24 1.58 -0.54
N LEU A 25 -17.51 1.57 -1.85
CA LEU A 25 -17.18 0.43 -2.71
C LEU A 25 -15.66 0.20 -2.81
N THR A 26 -14.88 1.28 -2.84
CA THR A 26 -13.48 1.28 -3.30
C THR A 26 -12.45 1.29 -2.18
N ALA A 27 -12.84 1.82 -1.01
CA ALA A 27 -12.07 1.75 0.23
C ALA A 27 -12.28 0.38 0.91
N THR A 28 -11.28 -0.49 0.83
CA THR A 28 -11.23 -1.72 1.63
C THR A 28 -10.12 -1.58 2.68
N PRO A 29 -10.29 -2.13 3.89
CA PRO A 29 -9.19 -2.13 4.87
C PRO A 29 -7.97 -2.90 4.34
N PHE A 30 -8.20 -3.93 3.53
CA PHE A 30 -7.16 -4.79 2.98
C PHE A 30 -6.26 -4.07 1.98
N VAL A 31 -6.81 -3.25 1.06
CA VAL A 31 -5.96 -2.48 0.12
C VAL A 31 -5.12 -1.44 0.86
N THR A 32 -5.66 -0.84 1.93
CA THR A 32 -4.91 0.09 2.77
C THR A 32 -3.79 -0.63 3.52
N ALA A 33 -4.05 -1.82 4.06
CA ALA A 33 -3.01 -2.63 4.69
C ALA A 33 -1.88 -3.00 3.71
N ILE A 34 -2.22 -3.37 2.46
CA ILE A 34 -1.21 -3.58 1.40
C ILE A 34 -0.44 -2.29 1.13
N ALA A 35 -1.12 -1.14 1.06
CA ALA A 35 -0.48 0.15 0.81
C ALA A 35 0.50 0.57 1.91
N LEU A 36 0.31 0.09 3.15
CA LEU A 36 1.21 0.32 4.29
C LEU A 36 2.38 -0.66 4.34
N SER A 37 2.37 -1.72 3.52
CA SER A 37 3.45 -2.73 3.49
C SER A 37 4.88 -2.17 3.29
N PRO A 38 5.12 -1.03 2.59
CA PRO A 38 6.46 -0.46 2.50
C PRO A 38 7.07 -0.14 3.86
N ILE A 39 6.28 0.17 4.89
CA ILE A 39 6.81 0.48 6.23
C ILE A 39 7.55 -0.74 6.79
N ILE A 40 6.91 -1.91 6.72
CA ILE A 40 7.49 -3.17 7.19
C ILE A 40 8.65 -3.57 6.28
N ALA A 41 8.47 -3.46 4.95
CA ALA A 41 9.49 -3.82 3.99
C ALA A 41 10.77 -2.97 4.16
N MET A 42 10.65 -1.66 4.41
CA MET A 42 11.79 -0.78 4.63
C MET A 42 12.49 -1.07 5.95
N GLY A 43 11.75 -1.41 7.01
CA GLY A 43 12.34 -1.90 8.25
C GLY A 43 13.19 -3.16 8.02
N LEU A 44 12.65 -4.13 7.27
CA LEU A 44 13.39 -5.34 6.88
C LEU A 44 14.62 -5.01 6.03
N VAL A 45 14.52 -4.08 5.07
CA VAL A 45 15.66 -3.64 4.24
C VAL A 45 16.77 -3.05 5.11
N VAL A 46 16.43 -2.15 6.06
CA VAL A 46 17.42 -1.56 6.97
C VAL A 46 18.12 -2.64 7.78
N VAL A 47 17.37 -3.59 8.36
CA VAL A 47 17.95 -4.71 9.12
C VAL A 47 18.88 -5.52 8.22
N THR A 48 18.42 -5.91 7.03
CA THR A 48 19.21 -6.71 6.07
C THR A 48 20.52 -6.03 5.70
N MET A 49 20.46 -4.75 5.33
CA MET A 49 21.63 -3.99 4.88
C MET A 49 22.65 -3.78 5.99
N ARG A 50 22.19 -3.48 7.22
CA ARG A 50 23.08 -3.35 8.38
C ARG A 50 23.82 -4.65 8.68
N ARG A 51 23.10 -5.78 8.67
CA ARG A 51 23.72 -7.10 8.85
C ARG A 51 24.70 -7.43 7.74
N ALA A 52 24.38 -7.12 6.49
CA ALA A 52 25.29 -7.32 5.36
C ALA A 52 26.59 -6.51 5.51
N LEU A 53 26.51 -5.26 6.01
CA LEU A 53 27.68 -4.44 6.28
C LEU A 53 28.54 -4.97 7.44
N GLU A 54 27.91 -5.45 8.53
CA GLU A 54 28.61 -6.07 9.66
C GLU A 54 29.45 -7.29 9.24
N LEU A 55 28.95 -8.04 8.25
CA LEU A 55 29.61 -9.22 7.68
C LEU A 55 30.70 -8.87 6.67
N ALA A 56 30.66 -7.67 6.09
CA ALA A 56 31.70 -7.18 5.17
C ALA A 56 32.97 -6.71 5.88
N VAL A 57 32.96 -6.61 7.23
CA VAL A 57 34.12 -6.22 8.03
C VAL A 57 35.21 -7.31 7.96
N PRO A 58 36.44 -6.97 7.54
CA PRO A 58 37.54 -7.93 7.47
C PRO A 58 37.77 -8.65 8.81
N GLY A 59 37.81 -9.99 8.78
CA GLY A 59 37.97 -10.83 9.98
C GLY A 59 36.69 -11.48 10.51
N ARG A 60 35.50 -11.07 10.02
CA ARG A 60 34.25 -11.81 10.22
C ARG A 60 34.04 -12.79 9.07
N THR A 61 34.33 -14.07 9.29
CA THR A 61 34.15 -15.13 8.27
C THR A 61 32.90 -15.98 8.51
N GLY A 62 32.12 -15.69 9.56
CA GLY A 62 30.90 -16.41 9.90
C GLY A 62 29.67 -15.56 9.61
N VAL A 63 28.85 -15.99 8.65
CA VAL A 63 27.45 -15.60 8.60
C VAL A 63 26.71 -16.54 9.53
N ASP A 64 26.23 -16.06 10.67
CA ASP A 64 25.35 -16.88 11.52
C ASP A 64 24.08 -17.18 10.71
N ALA A 65 23.92 -18.44 10.29
CA ALA A 65 22.79 -18.88 9.48
C ALA A 65 21.43 -18.53 10.11
N GLY A 66 21.39 -18.38 11.45
CA GLY A 66 20.23 -17.91 12.20
C GLY A 66 19.82 -16.46 11.88
N ASP A 67 20.77 -15.53 11.72
CA ASP A 67 20.47 -14.11 11.52
C ASP A 67 19.87 -13.83 10.12
N LEU A 68 20.38 -14.49 9.07
CA LEU A 68 19.77 -14.43 7.75
C LEU A 68 18.43 -15.18 7.68
N GLY A 69 18.30 -16.28 8.43
CA GLY A 69 17.08 -17.08 8.49
C GLY A 69 15.88 -16.27 8.99
N VAL A 70 16.05 -15.48 10.05
CA VAL A 70 14.96 -14.67 10.63
C VAL A 70 14.44 -13.62 9.65
N VAL A 71 15.33 -12.88 8.98
CA VAL A 71 14.96 -11.86 8.01
C VAL A 71 14.27 -12.47 6.78
N GLN A 72 14.76 -13.62 6.32
CA GLN A 72 14.17 -14.32 5.18
C GLN A 72 12.76 -14.86 5.51
N ILE A 73 12.57 -15.41 6.70
CA ILE A 73 11.26 -15.84 7.20
C ILE A 73 10.31 -14.65 7.31
N ALA A 74 10.75 -13.54 7.91
CA ALA A 74 9.94 -12.33 8.05
C ALA A 74 9.51 -11.76 6.68
N SER A 75 10.42 -11.75 5.72
CA SER A 75 10.14 -11.32 4.33
C SER A 75 9.14 -12.25 3.64
N PHE A 76 9.26 -13.57 3.87
CA PHE A 76 8.34 -14.56 3.32
C PHE A 76 6.94 -14.45 3.94
N VAL A 77 6.85 -14.23 5.25
CA VAL A 77 5.58 -13.98 5.96
C VAL A 77 4.93 -12.70 5.44
N LEU A 78 5.69 -11.62 5.24
CA LEU A 78 5.18 -10.38 4.66
C LEU A 78 4.63 -10.61 3.24
N TRP A 79 5.36 -11.37 2.42
CA TRP A 79 4.92 -11.70 1.06
C TRP A 79 3.62 -12.51 1.05
N ILE A 80 3.52 -13.57 1.86
CA ILE A 80 2.27 -14.34 2.01
C ILE A 80 1.15 -13.44 2.53
N GLY A 81 1.42 -12.59 3.52
CA GLY A 81 0.46 -11.64 4.07
C GLY A 81 -0.11 -10.70 3.00
N ILE A 82 0.73 -10.17 2.11
CA ILE A 82 0.30 -9.32 0.99
C ILE A 82 -0.62 -10.09 0.05
N VAL A 83 -0.28 -11.34 -0.30
CA VAL A 83 -1.10 -12.18 -1.18
C VAL A 83 -2.46 -12.48 -0.54
N LEU A 84 -2.48 -12.81 0.76
CA LEU A 84 -3.70 -13.04 1.51
C LEU A 84 -4.59 -11.79 1.57
N LEU A 85 -3.99 -10.62 1.84
CA LEU A 85 -4.70 -9.35 1.83
C LEU A 85 -5.29 -9.04 0.44
N ALA A 86 -4.55 -9.33 -0.64
CA ALA A 86 -5.03 -9.13 -2.01
C ALA A 86 -6.21 -10.06 -2.33
N TRP A 87 -6.17 -11.30 -1.85
CA TRP A 87 -7.28 -12.24 -1.97
C TRP A 87 -8.52 -11.77 -1.19
N LEU A 88 -8.34 -11.29 0.05
CA LEU A 88 -9.43 -10.73 0.86
C LEU A 88 -10.05 -9.50 0.18
N ASP A 89 -9.21 -8.58 -0.30
CA ASP A 89 -9.64 -7.41 -1.06
C ASP A 89 -10.46 -7.80 -2.30
N HIS A 90 -9.96 -8.76 -3.09
CA HIS A 90 -10.65 -9.28 -4.26
C HIS A 90 -12.03 -9.85 -3.89
N ARG A 91 -12.13 -10.63 -2.81
CA ARG A 91 -13.39 -11.19 -2.32
C ARG A 91 -14.36 -10.09 -1.88
N THR A 92 -13.88 -9.08 -1.16
CA THR A 92 -14.69 -7.93 -0.72
C THR A 92 -15.19 -7.10 -1.88
N LEU A 93 -14.38 -6.88 -2.92
CA LEU A 93 -14.83 -6.19 -4.12
C LEU A 93 -15.95 -6.95 -4.84
N ARG A 94 -15.84 -8.29 -4.92
CA ARG A 94 -16.92 -9.14 -5.47
C ARG A 94 -18.19 -9.08 -4.64
N SER A 95 -18.09 -9.14 -3.31
CA SER A 95 -19.26 -9.07 -2.44
C SER A 95 -19.95 -7.71 -2.48
N ARG A 96 -19.22 -6.65 -2.86
CA ARG A 96 -19.75 -5.31 -3.08
C ARG A 96 -20.35 -5.11 -4.48
N GLY A 97 -20.32 -6.12 -5.36
CA GLY A 97 -20.94 -6.05 -6.69
C GLY A 97 -20.00 -5.60 -7.81
N LEU A 98 -18.68 -5.51 -7.58
CA LEU A 98 -17.74 -5.28 -8.67
C LEU A 98 -17.61 -6.56 -9.51
N GLU A 99 -18.30 -6.59 -10.66
CA GLU A 99 -18.20 -7.68 -11.62
C GLU A 99 -16.77 -7.77 -12.16
N ARG A 100 -16.10 -8.91 -11.95
CA ARG A 100 -14.71 -9.20 -12.39
C ARG A 100 -13.67 -8.19 -11.85
N PRO A 101 -13.34 -8.21 -10.55
CA PRO A 101 -12.22 -7.45 -10.02
C PRO A 101 -10.90 -7.93 -10.63
N PHE A 102 -9.86 -7.09 -10.51
CA PHE A 102 -8.50 -7.48 -10.88
C PHE A 102 -8.06 -8.74 -10.12
N SER A 103 -7.33 -9.63 -10.78
CA SER A 103 -6.94 -10.92 -10.19
C SER A 103 -5.95 -10.72 -9.03
N TRP A 104 -6.24 -11.33 -7.88
CA TRP A 104 -5.37 -11.30 -6.70
C TRP A 104 -4.02 -11.98 -6.97
N ALA A 105 -3.94 -12.91 -7.92
CA ALA A 105 -2.71 -13.64 -8.24
C ALA A 105 -1.58 -12.72 -8.71
N TRP A 106 -1.89 -11.53 -9.23
CA TRP A 106 -0.88 -10.54 -9.58
C TRP A 106 -0.12 -9.99 -8.37
N ALA A 107 -0.64 -10.14 -7.16
CA ALA A 107 0.07 -9.81 -5.93
C ALA A 107 1.29 -10.74 -5.69
N LEU A 108 1.35 -11.91 -6.34
CA LEU A 108 2.54 -12.78 -6.31
C LEU A 108 3.78 -12.08 -6.88
N LEU A 109 3.59 -11.22 -7.89
CA LEU A 109 4.66 -10.38 -8.47
C LEU A 109 5.00 -9.17 -7.60
N GLY A 110 4.15 -8.86 -6.62
CA GLY A 110 4.36 -7.79 -5.65
C GLY A 110 3.16 -6.85 -5.49
N PRO A 111 3.13 -6.09 -4.37
CA PRO A 111 2.02 -5.20 -4.03
C PRO A 111 1.79 -4.10 -5.06
N LEU A 112 2.86 -3.55 -5.67
CA LEU A 112 2.75 -2.48 -6.66
C LEU A 112 1.94 -2.92 -7.90
N VAL A 113 2.22 -4.10 -8.44
CA VAL A 113 1.52 -4.65 -9.62
C VAL A 113 0.03 -4.79 -9.33
N TYR A 114 -0.31 -5.33 -8.15
CA TYR A 114 -1.69 -5.46 -7.70
C TYR A 114 -2.39 -4.11 -7.55
N LEU A 115 -1.76 -3.14 -6.89
CA LEU A 115 -2.32 -1.80 -6.65
C LEU A 115 -2.57 -1.03 -7.96
N ILE A 116 -1.66 -1.14 -8.94
CA ILE A 116 -1.84 -0.55 -10.27
C ILE A 116 -3.03 -1.21 -10.97
N GLY A 117 -3.05 -2.54 -11.09
CA GLY A 117 -4.12 -3.25 -11.79
C GLY A 117 -5.50 -3.00 -11.17
N ARG A 118 -5.59 -3.07 -9.84
CA ARG A 118 -6.81 -2.78 -9.08
C ARG A 118 -7.27 -1.35 -9.30
N SER A 119 -6.40 -0.36 -9.14
CA SER A 119 -6.79 1.05 -9.27
C SER A 119 -7.31 1.37 -10.68
N VAL A 120 -6.71 0.81 -11.73
CA VAL A 120 -7.18 0.96 -13.12
C VAL A 120 -8.57 0.33 -13.29
N VAL A 121 -8.78 -0.90 -12.84
CA VAL A 121 -10.07 -1.60 -12.99
C VAL A 121 -11.17 -0.87 -12.22
N VAL A 122 -10.91 -0.51 -10.96
CA VAL A 122 -11.88 0.16 -10.10
C VAL A 122 -12.20 1.58 -10.63
N ARG A 123 -11.20 2.36 -11.04
CA ARG A 123 -11.41 3.69 -11.60
C ARG A 123 -12.21 3.64 -12.89
N ARG A 124 -11.95 2.66 -13.76
CA ARG A 124 -12.67 2.50 -15.04
C ARG A 124 -14.11 2.05 -14.88
N ARG A 125 -14.41 1.20 -13.90
CA ARG A 125 -15.74 0.57 -13.77
C ARG A 125 -16.70 1.33 -12.86
N VAL A 126 -16.19 1.92 -11.77
CA VAL A 126 -17.02 2.47 -10.69
C VAL A 126 -16.57 3.86 -10.20
N GLY A 127 -15.56 4.46 -10.87
CA GLY A 127 -15.08 5.80 -10.53
C GLY A 127 -14.26 5.89 -9.23
N GLY A 128 -13.53 4.83 -8.87
CA GLY A 128 -12.74 4.81 -7.63
C GLY A 128 -11.43 5.60 -7.61
N SER A 129 -10.84 5.69 -6.41
CA SER A 129 -9.61 6.43 -6.16
C SER A 129 -8.35 5.57 -6.35
N ALA A 130 -7.26 6.22 -6.73
CA ALA A 130 -5.91 5.65 -6.70
C ALA A 130 -5.17 5.99 -5.38
N ALA A 131 -5.89 6.41 -4.34
CA ALA A 131 -5.27 6.87 -3.10
C ALA A 131 -4.37 5.82 -2.44
N PRO A 132 -4.74 4.53 -2.32
CA PRO A 132 -3.85 3.50 -1.78
C PRO A 132 -2.57 3.30 -2.62
N LEU A 133 -2.65 3.48 -3.94
CA LEU A 133 -1.49 3.40 -4.82
C LEU A 133 -0.52 4.55 -4.55
N TRP A 134 -1.03 5.79 -4.46
CA TRP A 134 -0.19 6.95 -4.18
C TRP A 134 0.41 6.89 -2.77
N LEU A 135 -0.34 6.40 -1.79
CA LEU A 135 0.17 6.13 -0.44
C LEU A 135 1.33 5.14 -0.47
N TYR A 136 1.15 4.00 -1.17
CA TYR A 136 2.19 3.00 -1.34
C TYR A 136 3.46 3.58 -1.98
N LEU A 137 3.30 4.35 -3.07
CA LEU A 137 4.43 4.99 -3.75
C LEU A 137 5.13 6.01 -2.85
N GLY A 138 4.37 6.88 -2.17
CA GLY A 138 4.92 7.87 -1.24
C GLY A 138 5.70 7.22 -0.11
N LEU A 139 5.15 6.18 0.51
CA LEU A 139 5.83 5.42 1.57
C LEU A 139 7.04 4.66 1.07
N THR A 140 6.98 4.10 -0.14
CA THR A 140 8.13 3.41 -0.74
C THR A 140 9.27 4.39 -0.99
N VAL A 141 9.00 5.54 -1.60
CA VAL A 141 10.02 6.56 -1.89
C VAL A 141 10.58 7.14 -0.60
N LEU A 142 9.72 7.63 0.30
CA LEU A 142 10.14 8.24 1.56
C LEU A 142 10.88 7.22 2.45
N GLY A 143 10.33 6.02 2.57
CA GLY A 143 10.93 4.95 3.35
C GLY A 143 12.28 4.50 2.78
N SER A 144 12.45 4.48 1.46
CA SER A 144 13.75 4.18 0.84
C SER A 144 14.79 5.27 1.16
N ILE A 145 14.40 6.55 1.08
CA ILE A 145 15.28 7.67 1.46
C ILE A 145 15.71 7.54 2.92
N ILE A 146 14.76 7.32 3.83
CA ILE A 146 15.04 7.14 5.26
C ILE A 146 15.95 5.92 5.48
N ALA A 147 15.66 4.79 4.83
CA ALA A 147 16.44 3.57 4.95
C ALA A 147 17.91 3.80 4.54
N VAL A 148 18.13 4.49 3.41
CA VAL A 148 19.48 4.85 2.95
C VAL A 148 20.18 5.75 3.98
N ILE A 149 19.51 6.80 4.47
CA ILE A 149 20.09 7.69 5.48
C ILE A 149 20.51 6.92 6.72
N VAL A 150 19.65 6.04 7.25
CA VAL A 150 19.92 5.24 8.45
C VAL A 150 21.08 4.27 8.23
N VAL A 151 21.12 3.59 7.09
CA VAL A 151 22.19 2.65 6.76
C VAL A 151 23.52 3.38 6.64
N VAL A 152 23.56 4.52 5.94
CA VAL A 152 24.80 5.29 5.76
C VAL A 152 25.28 5.93 7.05
N SER A 153 24.39 6.54 7.84
CA SER A 153 24.76 7.20 9.10
C SER A 153 25.23 6.22 10.17
N SER A 154 24.74 4.98 10.16
CA SER A 154 25.19 3.92 11.07
C SER A 154 26.55 3.32 10.71
N GLY A 155 27.09 3.63 9.52
CA GLY A 155 28.40 3.16 9.05
C GLY A 155 29.56 4.15 9.26
N VAL A 156 29.31 5.36 9.78
CA VAL A 156 30.36 6.36 10.07
C VAL A 156 30.93 6.08 11.46
N PRO A 157 32.22 5.73 11.60
CA PRO A 157 32.88 5.74 12.90
C PRO A 157 32.86 7.19 13.42
N THR A 158 32.21 7.43 14.57
CA THR A 158 32.36 8.70 15.28
C THR A 158 33.82 8.82 15.77
N PRO A 159 34.48 9.97 15.59
CA PRO A 159 35.85 10.19 16.05
C PRO A 159 35.97 10.09 17.58
#